data_AF-A0A6L6CFZ8-F1
#
_entry.id   AF-A0A6L6CFZ8-F1
#
_cell.length_a   1.000
_cell.length_b   1.000
_cell.length_c   1.000
_cell.angle_alpha   90.00
_cell.angle_beta   90.00
_cell.angle_gamma   90.00
#
_symmetry.space_group_name_H-M   'P 1'
#
loop_
_entity.id
_entity.type
_entity.pdbx_description
1 polymer ?
#
loop_
_entity_poly.entity_id
_entity_poly.type
_entity_poly.pdbx_seq_one_letter_code
_entity_poly.pdbx_strand_id
1 'polypeptide(L)'
;MLLTEIDHIAIAVRDLEAAVEYYQKAFGATIDHREVVESDGVEEVLMKVAESYIQLRTPTNPDSPVAKAIEKRGEGLHHIGYRVDNCAEALASMIAAGATPIDKAPRPGSRGTTVAFMHPKGSFGTLIELVQE
;
A
#
# COMPACT_ATOMS: atom_id res chain seq x y z
N MET A 1 -12.35 -15.96 8.39
CA MET A 1 -11.15 -15.12 8.58
C MET A 1 -11.46 -13.79 7.93
N LEU A 2 -11.13 -12.64 8.53
CA LEU A 2 -11.46 -11.33 7.93
C LEU A 2 -10.56 -11.00 6.72
N LEU A 3 -9.32 -11.47 6.76
CA LEU A 3 -8.35 -11.36 5.69
C LEU A 3 -8.39 -12.63 4.86
N THR A 4 -8.21 -12.53 3.54
CA THR A 4 -8.12 -13.70 2.65
C THR A 4 -6.69 -13.94 2.21
N GLU A 5 -5.97 -12.87 1.87
CA GLU A 5 -4.60 -12.92 1.37
C GLU A 5 -3.84 -11.60 1.60
N ILE A 6 -2.53 -11.63 1.37
CA ILE A 6 -1.75 -10.41 1.17
C ILE A 6 -2.08 -9.92 -0.23
N ASP A 7 -2.64 -8.71 -0.34
CA ASP A 7 -2.83 -8.07 -1.63
C ASP A 7 -1.48 -7.62 -2.17
N HIS A 8 -0.78 -6.78 -1.40
CA HIS A 8 0.51 -6.25 -1.81
C HIS A 8 1.43 -5.92 -0.64
N ILE A 9 2.72 -5.87 -0.94
CA ILE A 9 3.75 -5.30 -0.08
C ILE A 9 4.27 -4.04 -0.75
N ALA A 10 4.07 -2.90 -0.10
CA ALA A 10 4.44 -1.62 -0.66
C ALA A 10 5.84 -1.19 -0.23
N ILE A 11 6.61 -0.69 -1.19
CA ILE A 11 7.99 -0.24 -1.02
C ILE A 11 8.06 1.21 -1.52
N ALA A 12 8.42 2.12 -0.62
CA ALA A 12 8.65 3.51 -0.95
C ALA A 12 10.05 3.66 -1.57
N VAL A 13 10.11 4.28 -2.74
CA VAL A 13 11.34 4.51 -3.52
C VAL A 13 11.38 5.96 -4.00
N ARG A 14 12.56 6.53 -4.17
CA ARG A 14 12.75 7.88 -4.73
C ARG A 14 12.68 7.85 -6.26
N ASP A 15 13.29 6.83 -6.85
CA ASP A 15 13.32 6.62 -8.29
C ASP A 15 12.54 5.35 -8.66
N LEU A 16 11.34 5.57 -9.22
CA LEU A 16 10.45 4.48 -9.59
C LEU A 16 11.02 3.65 -10.75
N GLU A 17 11.64 4.29 -11.74
CA GLU A 17 12.18 3.61 -12.91
C GLU A 17 13.38 2.74 -12.54
N ALA A 18 14.30 3.26 -11.71
CA ALA A 18 15.44 2.49 -11.22
C ALA A 18 15.00 1.27 -10.40
N ALA A 19 13.95 1.43 -9.57
CA ALA A 19 13.38 0.33 -8.81
C ALA A 19 12.74 -0.72 -9.72
N VAL A 20 11.91 -0.31 -10.69
CA VAL A 20 11.32 -1.22 -11.69
C VAL A 20 12.39 -2.00 -12.44
N GLU A 21 13.42 -1.30 -12.95
CA GLU A 21 14.53 -1.93 -13.68
C GLU A 21 15.26 -2.96 -12.81
N TYR A 22 15.51 -2.65 -11.53
CA TYR A 22 16.12 -3.59 -10.59
C TYR A 22 15.29 -4.87 -10.46
N TYR A 23 13.98 -4.78 -10.23
CA TYR A 23 13.13 -5.97 -10.05
C TYR A 23 12.98 -6.78 -11.35
N GLN A 24 12.91 -6.11 -12.50
CA GLN A 24 12.95 -6.77 -13.81
C GLN A 24 14.25 -7.55 -14.01
N LYS A 25 15.41 -6.93 -13.73
CA LYS A 25 16.72 -7.58 -13.91
C LYS A 25 16.99 -8.69 -12.90
N ALA A 26 16.67 -8.46 -11.63
CA ALA A 26 17.01 -9.38 -10.54
C ALA A 26 16.08 -10.60 -10.51
N PHE A 27 14.80 -10.42 -10.81
CA PHE A 27 13.78 -11.45 -10.63
C PHE A 27 13.00 -11.80 -11.90
N GLY A 28 13.20 -11.08 -13.01
CA GLY A 28 12.37 -11.24 -14.20
C GLY A 28 10.93 -10.76 -13.99
N ALA A 29 10.70 -9.87 -13.01
CA ALA A 29 9.37 -9.39 -12.67
C ALA A 29 8.73 -8.62 -13.83
N THR A 30 7.42 -8.74 -14.00
CA THR A 30 6.67 -8.00 -15.01
C THR A 30 5.76 -6.98 -14.35
N ILE A 31 5.60 -5.82 -15.00
CA ILE A 31 4.62 -4.81 -14.59
C ILE A 31 3.22 -5.35 -14.89
N ASP A 32 2.37 -5.36 -13.87
CA ASP A 32 0.96 -5.74 -13.96
C ASP A 32 0.08 -4.50 -14.10
N HIS A 33 0.37 -3.45 -13.32
CA HIS A 33 -0.38 -2.19 -13.33
C HIS A 33 0.54 -1.01 -13.01
N ARG A 34 0.21 0.17 -13.55
CA ARG A 34 0.86 1.44 -13.25
C ARG A 34 -0.18 2.56 -13.22
N GLU A 35 -0.13 3.38 -12.19
CA GLU A 35 -1.13 4.44 -11.98
C GLU A 35 -0.56 5.61 -11.19
N VAL A 36 -1.06 6.81 -11.48
CA VAL A 36 -0.87 7.99 -10.63
C VAL A 36 -2.11 8.14 -9.75
N VAL A 37 -1.91 8.05 -8.44
CA VAL A 37 -2.98 8.21 -7.45
C VAL A 37 -2.90 9.63 -6.87
N GLU A 38 -3.55 10.56 -7.56
CA GLU A 38 -3.49 12.00 -7.25
C GLU A 38 -3.93 12.32 -5.81
N SER A 39 -4.93 11.61 -5.28
CA SER A 39 -5.42 11.80 -3.90
C SER A 39 -4.35 11.55 -2.84
N ASP A 40 -3.42 10.65 -3.15
CA ASP A 40 -2.37 10.21 -2.23
C ASP A 40 -1.02 10.85 -2.59
N GLY A 41 -0.94 11.58 -3.71
CA GLY A 41 0.27 12.25 -4.17
C GLY A 41 1.38 11.26 -4.54
N VAL A 42 1.03 10.15 -5.19
CA VAL A 42 1.97 9.10 -5.57
C VAL A 42 1.81 8.65 -7.01
N GLU A 43 2.89 8.11 -7.55
CA GLU A 43 2.87 7.21 -8.70
C GLU A 43 3.29 5.82 -8.22
N GLU A 44 2.59 4.79 -8.70
CA GLU A 44 2.84 3.41 -8.29
C GLU A 44 2.91 2.44 -9.46
N VAL A 45 3.72 1.39 -9.27
CA VAL A 45 3.85 0.25 -10.17
C VAL A 45 3.66 -1.02 -9.36
N LEU A 46 2.75 -1.87 -9.80
CA LEU A 46 2.51 -3.19 -9.25
C LEU A 46 3.21 -4.23 -10.12
N MET A 47 4.03 -5.06 -9.48
CA MET A 47 4.66 -6.21 -10.11
C MET A 47 4.13 -7.48 -9.46
N LYS A 48 3.58 -8.38 -10.28
CA LYS A 48 2.88 -9.57 -9.79
C LYS A 48 3.86 -10.60 -9.24
N VAL A 49 3.52 -11.17 -8.08
CA VAL A 49 4.21 -12.29 -7.43
C VAL A 49 3.15 -13.29 -6.97
N ALA A 50 2.98 -14.38 -7.74
CA ALA A 50 1.83 -15.28 -7.59
C ALA A 50 0.51 -14.48 -7.63
N GLU A 51 -0.30 -14.54 -6.58
CA GLU A 51 -1.59 -13.80 -6.49
C GLU A 51 -1.48 -12.44 -5.78
N SER A 52 -0.28 -12.08 -5.32
CA SER A 52 0.02 -10.82 -4.63
C SER A 52 0.88 -9.89 -5.48
N TYR A 53 1.19 -8.71 -4.96
CA TYR A 53 2.01 -7.72 -5.65
C TYR A 53 3.16 -7.18 -4.81
N ILE A 54 4.26 -6.84 -5.48
CA ILE A 54 5.22 -5.85 -5.00
C ILE A 54 4.75 -4.51 -5.56
N GLN A 55 4.39 -3.57 -4.67
CA GLN A 55 3.95 -2.23 -5.06
C GLN A 55 5.09 -1.24 -4.83
N LEU A 56 5.70 -0.77 -5.91
CA LEU A 56 6.71 0.29 -5.86
C LEU A 56 5.99 1.64 -5.89
N ARG A 57 6.29 2.54 -4.94
CA ARG A 57 5.66 3.86 -4.85
C ARG A 57 6.68 4.96 -4.77
N THR A 58 6.53 5.98 -5.61
CA THR A 58 7.31 7.23 -5.55
C THR A 58 6.37 8.42 -5.32
N PRO A 59 6.78 9.44 -4.55
CA PRO A 59 5.97 10.64 -4.37
C PRO A 59 5.92 11.49 -5.64
N THR A 60 4.74 12.01 -6.00
CA THR A 60 4.58 12.99 -7.10
C THR A 60 4.68 14.43 -6.63
N ASN A 61 4.61 14.65 -5.32
CA ASN A 61 4.78 15.95 -4.69
C ASN A 61 5.46 15.81 -3.30
N PRO A 62 6.13 16.86 -2.80
CA PRO A 62 6.87 16.82 -1.54
C PRO A 62 5.98 16.68 -0.30
N ASP A 63 4.69 17.01 -0.40
CA ASP A 63 3.76 16.96 0.73
C ASP A 63 3.11 15.59 0.95
N SER A 64 3.30 14.66 0.01
CA SER A 64 2.72 13.32 0.05
C SER A 64 3.17 12.52 1.27
N PRO A 65 2.34 11.59 1.77
CA PRO A 65 2.72 10.70 2.88
C PRO A 65 3.99 9.89 2.59
N VAL A 66 4.18 9.47 1.33
CA VAL A 66 5.35 8.70 0.90
C VAL A 66 6.62 9.55 0.91
N ALA A 67 6.57 10.81 0.46
CA ALA A 67 7.71 11.73 0.57
C ALA A 67 8.17 11.87 2.02
N LYS A 68 7.23 12.14 2.94
CA LYS A 68 7.51 12.25 4.38
C LYS A 68 8.04 10.96 4.98
N ALA A 69 7.56 9.80 4.51
CA ALA A 69 8.06 8.50 4.96
C ALA A 69 9.52 8.30 4.54
N ILE A 70 9.86 8.60 3.28
CA ILE A 70 11.21 8.50 2.73
C ILE A 70 12.17 9.46 3.44
N GLU A 71 11.76 10.70 3.72
CA GLU A 71 12.59 11.66 4.46
C GLU A 71 12.88 11.18 5.89
N LYS A 72 11.89 10.61 6.56
CA LYS A 72 12.00 10.21 7.96
C LYS A 72 12.76 8.89 8.15
N ARG A 73 12.58 7.93 7.23
CA ARG A 73 13.01 6.53 7.41
C ARG A 73 13.92 6.00 6.29
N GLY A 74 14.09 6.76 5.21
CA GLY A 74 14.69 6.27 3.98
C GLY A 74 13.71 5.48 3.11
N GLU A 75 14.20 5.01 1.98
CA GLU A 75 13.48 4.07 1.10
C GLU A 75 13.29 2.72 1.80
N GLY A 76 12.29 1.94 1.38
CA GLY A 76 12.05 0.59 1.89
C GLY A 76 10.57 0.29 2.15
N LEU A 77 10.33 -0.74 2.95
CA LEU A 77 8.97 -1.21 3.28
C LEU A 77 8.11 -0.08 3.86
N HIS A 78 6.97 0.17 3.22
CA HIS A 78 6.04 1.23 3.61
C HIS A 78 4.82 0.67 4.36
N HIS A 79 4.12 -0.31 3.76
CA HIS A 79 2.94 -0.93 4.33
C HIS A 79 2.68 -2.31 3.73
N ILE A 80 1.73 -3.01 4.36
CA ILE A 80 1.19 -4.28 3.88
C ILE A 80 -0.30 -4.08 3.61
N GLY A 81 -0.73 -4.42 2.40
CA GLY A 81 -2.13 -4.50 2.01
C GLY A 81 -2.66 -5.92 2.20
N TYR A 82 -3.80 -6.05 2.86
CA TYR A 82 -4.52 -7.33 3.01
C TYR A 82 -5.86 -7.27 2.31
N ARG A 83 -6.18 -8.30 1.51
CA ARG A 83 -7.50 -8.41 0.89
C ARG A 83 -8.56 -8.77 1.92
N VAL A 84 -9.72 -8.15 1.77
CA VAL A 84 -10.92 -8.35 2.59
C VAL A 84 -12.17 -8.34 1.72
N ASP A 85 -13.16 -9.16 2.07
CA ASP A 85 -14.44 -9.21 1.34
C ASP A 85 -15.28 -7.95 1.57
N ASN A 86 -15.17 -7.35 2.76
CA ASN A 86 -15.88 -6.12 3.13
C ASN A 86 -14.98 -5.20 3.95
N CYS A 87 -14.56 -4.08 3.35
CA CYS A 87 -13.64 -3.13 3.93
C CYS A 87 -14.23 -2.41 5.15
N ALA A 88 -15.54 -2.12 5.16
CA ALA A 88 -16.20 -1.46 6.29
C ALA A 88 -16.28 -2.38 7.52
N GLU A 89 -16.61 -3.65 7.31
CA GLU A 89 -16.65 -4.65 8.39
C GLU A 89 -15.24 -4.93 8.95
N ALA A 90 -14.25 -5.09 8.07
CA ALA A 90 -12.87 -5.29 8.47
C ALA A 90 -12.31 -4.08 9.26
N LEU A 91 -12.58 -2.85 8.80
CA LEU A 91 -12.21 -1.62 9.50
C LEU A 91 -12.80 -1.57 10.91
N ALA A 92 -14.11 -1.82 11.03
CA ALA A 92 -14.78 -1.83 12.33
C ALA A 92 -14.19 -2.89 13.28
N SER A 93 -13.90 -4.09 12.77
CA SER A 93 -13.31 -5.15 13.57
C SER A 93 -11.87 -4.82 14.01
N MET A 94 -11.06 -4.18 13.16
CA MET A 94 -9.71 -3.77 13.54
C MET A 94 -9.73 -2.69 14.62
N ILE A 95 -10.64 -1.71 14.51
CA ILE A 95 -10.82 -0.68 15.54
C ILE A 95 -11.24 -1.31 16.87
N ALA A 96 -12.18 -2.26 16.85
CA ALA A 96 -12.61 -2.99 18.05
C ALA A 96 -11.47 -3.80 18.69
N ALA A 97 -10.49 -4.25 17.90
CA ALA A 97 -9.28 -4.92 18.37
C ALA A 97 -8.18 -3.96 18.88
N GLY A 98 -8.42 -2.64 18.87
CA GLY A 98 -7.51 -1.62 19.41
C GLY A 98 -6.58 -0.97 18.38
N ALA A 99 -6.78 -1.22 17.08
CA ALA A 99 -6.03 -0.53 16.04
C ALA A 99 -6.49 0.93 15.90
N THR A 100 -5.56 1.83 15.52
CA THR A 100 -5.86 3.25 15.32
C THR A 100 -6.16 3.50 13.83
N PRO A 101 -7.37 3.90 13.43
CA PRO A 101 -7.68 4.16 12.04
C PRO A 101 -7.02 5.47 11.56
N ILE A 102 -6.51 5.47 10.32
CA ILE A 102 -6.20 6.70 9.58
C ILE A 102 -7.49 7.16 8.88
N ASP A 103 -8.12 6.24 8.16
CA ASP A 103 -9.38 6.48 7.46
C ASP A 103 -10.57 6.22 8.39
N LYS A 104 -11.48 7.20 8.49
CA LYS A 104 -12.71 7.07 9.30
C LYS A 104 -13.77 6.19 8.63
N ALA A 105 -13.68 6.04 7.31
CA ALA A 105 -14.53 5.20 6.49
C ALA A 105 -13.72 4.75 5.25
N PRO A 106 -14.04 3.61 4.65
CA PRO A 106 -13.39 3.18 3.41
C PRO A 106 -13.54 4.23 2.30
N ARG A 107 -12.52 4.34 1.45
CA ARG A 107 -12.42 5.31 0.36
C ARG A 107 -11.92 4.63 -0.93
N PRO A 108 -12.08 5.27 -2.10
CA PRO A 108 -11.46 4.76 -3.33
C PRO A 108 -9.94 4.64 -3.19
N GLY A 109 -9.39 3.52 -3.65
CA GLY A 109 -7.96 3.25 -3.78
C GLY A 109 -7.52 3.13 -5.24
N SER A 110 -6.30 2.65 -5.47
CA SER A 110 -5.81 2.35 -6.82
C SER A 110 -6.54 1.15 -7.42
N ARG A 111 -6.46 0.96 -8.74
CA ARG A 111 -7.09 -0.17 -9.46
C ARG A 111 -8.61 -0.27 -9.29
N GLY A 112 -9.28 0.81 -8.90
CA GLY A 112 -10.73 0.81 -8.65
C GLY A 112 -11.15 0.10 -7.35
N THR A 113 -10.20 -0.19 -6.46
CA THR A 113 -10.48 -0.85 -5.18
C THR A 113 -11.12 0.11 -4.16
N THR A 114 -11.67 -0.46 -3.09
CA THR A 114 -12.08 0.26 -1.88
C THR A 114 -11.13 -0.06 -0.74
N VAL A 115 -10.52 0.97 -0.15
CA VAL A 115 -9.42 0.83 0.81
C VAL A 115 -9.65 1.57 2.12
N ALA A 116 -8.97 1.14 3.17
CA ALA A 116 -8.87 1.86 4.45
C ALA A 116 -7.53 1.58 5.13
N PHE A 117 -6.90 2.63 5.68
CA PHE A 117 -5.61 2.52 6.34
C PHE A 117 -5.70 2.54 7.86
N MET A 118 -4.84 1.73 8.50
CA MET A 118 -4.62 1.73 9.95
C MET A 118 -3.24 2.26 10.27
N HIS A 119 -3.17 3.22 11.19
CA HIS A 119 -1.93 3.81 11.65
C HIS A 119 -1.08 2.74 12.34
N PRO A 120 0.26 2.76 12.21
CA PRO A 120 1.19 1.89 12.95
C PRO A 120 0.98 1.79 14.47
N LYS A 121 0.23 2.75 15.03
CA LYS A 121 -0.09 2.82 16.45
C LYS A 121 -1.30 1.91 16.69
N GLY A 122 -1.14 0.92 17.55
CA GLY A 122 -2.16 -0.11 17.77
C GLY A 122 -2.08 -1.29 16.79
N SER A 123 -1.12 -1.28 15.87
CA SER A 123 -0.83 -2.38 14.94
C SER A 123 0.65 -2.79 14.98
N PHE A 124 1.26 -2.73 16.17
CA PHE A 124 2.65 -3.17 16.42
C PHE A 124 3.71 -2.54 15.51
N GLY A 125 3.48 -1.31 15.05
CA GLY A 125 4.42 -0.59 14.18
C GLY A 125 4.16 -0.77 12.67
N THR A 126 3.16 -1.56 12.28
CA THR A 126 2.84 -1.83 10.87
C THR A 126 1.76 -0.89 10.36
N LEU A 127 2.06 -0.13 9.30
CA LEU A 127 1.02 0.54 8.52
C LEU A 127 0.29 -0.55 7.72
N ILE A 128 -1.02 -0.66 7.93
CA ILE A 128 -1.85 -1.69 7.31
C ILE A 128 -2.84 -1.01 6.39
N GLU A 129 -3.02 -1.58 5.19
CA GLU A 129 -4.10 -1.25 4.28
C GLU A 129 -5.05 -2.44 4.18
N LEU A 130 -6.35 -2.16 4.23
CA LEU A 130 -7.41 -3.09 3.89
C LEU A 130 -7.79 -2.84 2.44
N VAL A 131 -7.84 -3.89 1.62
CA VAL A 131 -8.12 -3.80 0.19
C VAL A 131 -9.34 -4.65 -0.15
N GLN A 132 -10.39 -4.04 -0.68
CA GLN A 132 -11.55 -4.72 -1.24
C GLN A 132 -11.60 -4.43 -2.75
N GLU A 133 -11.67 -5.49 -3.57
CA GLU A 133 -11.86 -5.36 -5.02
C GLU A 133 -13.28 -4.89 -5.40
#